data_AF-A0A9D7JY30-F1
#
_entry.id   AF-A0A9D7JY30-F1
#
_cell.length_a   1.000
_cell.length_b   1.000
_cell.length_c   1.000
_cell.angle_alpha   90.00
_cell.angle_beta   90.00
_cell.angle_gamma   90.00
#
_symmetry.space_group_name_H-M   'P 1'
#
loop_
_entity.id
_entity.type
_entity.pdbx_description
1 polymer ?
#
loop_
_entity_poly.entity_id
_entity_poly.type
_entity_poly.pdbx_seq_one_letter_code
_entity_poly.pdbx_strand_id
1 'polypeptide(L)'
;MALLLISQLILFLWIYAGELKERWEDISPLLARTGLASLVVILILIIYFKWLDKVQSIHRVVGVGSKVFMVLYLLQWVALVVFSMVNPPITLTQLGSILGGYGMRRDYVDYDLISPHMKLAVLASEDQLFTDHDGFDVKAIKLALKYNKRRPGKTRGASTISQQTAKNVFLWQSRNFIRKGLEVYFTFMIETFWSKKTILCRYLNVIETGPGIFGVQAAAKQYFNKNALELSRAEAAMIAAALPNPKKYTIKPMSNRIRSQYDDIMIQMNHIEPDPDILALIH
;
A
#
# COMPACT_ATOMS: atom_id res chain seq x y z
N MET A 1 -11.90 19.93 39.91
CA MET A 1 -11.75 18.60 39.27
C MET A 1 -10.79 18.63 38.08
N ALA A 2 -10.98 19.49 37.07
CA ALA A 2 -10.08 19.59 35.90
C ALA A 2 -8.64 20.01 36.24
N LEU A 3 -8.44 20.96 37.15
CA LEU A 3 -7.09 21.40 37.58
C LEU A 3 -6.30 20.31 38.31
N LEU A 4 -6.98 19.41 39.01
CA LEU A 4 -6.39 18.31 39.78
C LEU A 4 -5.97 17.15 38.85
N LEU A 5 -6.72 16.94 37.76
CA LEU A 5 -6.36 16.02 36.69
C LEU A 5 -5.18 16.54 35.86
N ILE A 6 -5.10 17.86 35.64
CA ILE A 6 -3.98 18.49 34.93
C ILE A 6 -2.69 18.38 35.75
N SER A 7 -2.74 18.60 37.07
CA SER A 7 -1.55 18.46 37.93
C SER A 7 -1.07 17.01 38.04
N GLN A 8 -1.99 16.03 38.11
CA GLN A 8 -1.63 14.61 38.10
C GLN A 8 -1.05 14.16 36.75
N LEU A 9 -1.55 14.71 35.63
CA LEU A 9 -1.00 14.43 34.30
C LEU A 9 0.42 15.00 34.15
N ILE A 10 0.68 16.22 34.66
CA ILE A 10 2.01 16.83 34.65
C ILE A 10 2.99 16.01 35.49
N LEU A 11 2.59 15.54 36.67
CA LEU A 11 3.41 14.70 37.53
C LEU A 11 3.71 13.33 36.89
N PHE A 12 2.70 12.73 36.26
CA PHE A 12 2.84 11.47 35.52
C PHE A 12 3.80 11.62 34.33
N LEU A 13 3.66 12.70 33.54
CA LEU A 13 4.56 13.01 32.43
C LEU A 13 5.99 13.28 32.89
N TRP A 14 6.19 13.88 34.07
CA TRP A 14 7.51 14.15 34.64
C TRP A 14 8.20 12.88 35.15
N ILE A 15 7.46 11.97 35.78
CA ILE A 15 7.94 10.65 36.22
C ILE A 15 8.29 9.79 34.99
N TYR A 16 7.41 9.77 33.98
CA TYR A 16 7.61 9.00 32.75
C TYR A 16 8.77 9.53 31.89
N ALA A 17 9.04 10.84 31.92
CA ALA A 17 10.20 11.44 31.28
C ALA A 17 11.54 11.02 31.91
N GLY A 18 11.56 10.66 33.20
CA GLY A 18 12.73 10.13 33.89
C GLY A 18 13.12 8.72 33.43
N GLU A 19 12.13 7.85 33.20
CA GLU A 19 12.32 6.48 32.72
C GLU A 19 12.64 6.39 31.21
N LEU A 20 12.18 7.37 30.41
CA LEU A 20 12.45 7.45 28.97
C LEU A 20 13.90 7.84 28.62
N LYS A 21 14.66 8.39 29.58
CA LYS A 21 16.02 8.87 29.37
C LYS A 21 17.01 7.73 29.07
N GLU A 22 16.77 6.53 29.59
CA GLU A 22 17.63 5.35 29.35
C GLU A 22 17.37 4.63 28.02
N ARG A 23 16.22 4.87 27.36
CA ARG A 23 15.87 4.25 26.06
C ARG A 23 15.90 5.24 24.90
N TRP A 24 16.43 6.44 25.13
CA TRP A 24 16.38 7.58 24.20
C TRP A 24 17.35 7.45 23.02
N GLU A 25 18.48 6.74 23.18
CA GLU A 25 19.49 6.65 22.12
C GLU A 25 19.04 5.78 20.93
N ASP A 26 18.16 4.80 21.13
CA ASP A 26 17.68 3.89 20.07
C ASP A 26 16.46 4.41 19.29
N ILE A 27 15.70 5.38 19.82
CA ILE A 27 14.40 5.83 19.28
C ILE A 27 14.50 7.20 18.56
N SER A 28 15.60 7.94 18.79
CA SER A 28 15.74 9.36 18.46
C SER A 28 15.57 9.77 16.98
N PRO A 29 16.00 9.00 15.95
CA PRO A 29 15.95 9.49 14.57
C PRO A 29 14.54 9.40 13.94
N LEU A 30 13.72 8.45 14.40
CA LEU A 30 12.38 8.13 13.86
C LEU A 30 11.32 9.11 14.38
N LEU A 31 11.39 9.47 15.67
CA LEU A 31 10.51 10.46 16.29
C LEU A 31 10.87 11.90 15.90
N ALA A 32 12.15 12.21 15.67
CA ALA A 32 12.58 13.57 15.32
C ALA A 32 12.04 14.06 13.96
N ARG A 33 11.85 13.15 12.99
CA ARG A 33 11.34 13.50 11.66
C ARG A 33 9.81 13.55 11.55
N THR A 34 9.08 12.82 12.39
CA THR A 34 7.62 12.63 12.25
C THR A 34 6.80 13.18 13.42
N GLY A 35 7.40 13.28 14.62
CA GLY A 35 6.75 13.82 15.81
C GLY A 35 6.44 15.30 15.67
N LEU A 36 7.40 16.11 15.20
CA LEU A 36 7.23 17.56 15.13
C LEU A 36 6.18 17.98 14.09
N ALA A 37 6.18 17.37 12.90
CA ALA A 37 5.21 17.68 11.84
C ALA A 37 3.79 17.25 12.23
N SER A 38 3.64 16.08 12.87
CA SER A 38 2.36 15.61 13.37
C SER A 38 1.85 16.48 14.53
N LEU A 39 2.73 16.88 15.44
CA LEU A 39 2.40 17.80 16.52
C LEU A 39 1.98 19.18 16.00
N VAL A 40 2.65 19.71 14.97
CA VAL A 40 2.27 20.98 14.34
C VAL A 40 0.91 20.90 13.66
N VAL A 41 0.62 19.82 12.91
CA VAL A 41 -0.71 19.62 12.32
C VAL A 41 -1.78 19.48 13.41
N ILE A 42 -1.51 18.71 14.47
CA ILE A 42 -2.42 18.58 15.62
C ILE A 42 -2.65 19.95 16.27
N LEU A 43 -1.61 20.77 16.46
CA LEU A 43 -1.71 22.11 17.06
C LEU A 43 -2.52 23.06 16.16
N ILE A 44 -2.27 23.06 14.85
CA ILE A 44 -3.02 23.85 13.86
C ILE A 44 -4.49 23.44 13.85
N LEU A 45 -4.78 22.14 13.92
CA LEU A 45 -6.15 21.64 14.04
C LEU A 45 -6.76 22.12 15.37
N ILE A 46 -6.08 21.98 16.51
CA ILE A 46 -6.61 22.46 17.81
C ILE A 46 -6.94 23.96 17.76
N ILE A 47 -6.06 24.79 17.16
CA ILE A 47 -6.29 26.25 17.02
C ILE A 47 -7.45 26.53 16.08
N TYR A 48 -7.50 25.86 14.92
CA TYR A 48 -8.57 25.99 13.93
C TYR A 48 -9.93 25.61 14.52
N PHE A 49 -10.00 24.51 15.26
CA PHE A 49 -11.22 24.05 15.92
C PHE A 49 -11.66 25.01 17.04
N LYS A 50 -10.73 25.53 17.86
CA LYS A 50 -11.04 26.56 18.87
C LYS A 50 -11.56 27.86 18.27
N TRP A 51 -11.12 28.22 17.07
CA TRP A 51 -11.60 29.43 16.38
C TRP A 51 -12.98 29.20 15.74
N LEU A 52 -13.19 28.04 15.12
CA LEU A 52 -14.47 27.61 14.56
C LEU A 52 -15.58 27.47 15.60
N ASP A 53 -15.24 27.36 16.90
CA ASP A 53 -16.12 27.36 18.08
C ASP A 53 -16.65 28.77 18.48
N LYS A 54 -16.43 29.83 17.67
CA LYS A 54 -17.11 31.15 17.80
C LYS A 54 -18.32 31.48 16.90
N VAL A 55 -18.59 30.79 15.78
CA VAL A 55 -19.72 31.05 14.86
C VAL A 55 -20.95 30.12 15.06
N GLN A 56 -22.01 30.63 15.71
CA GLN A 56 -23.16 29.84 16.23
C GLN A 56 -23.94 28.96 15.22
N SER A 57 -24.17 29.43 13.99
CA SER A 57 -24.93 28.67 12.97
C SER A 57 -24.06 27.64 12.21
N ILE A 58 -22.73 27.82 12.26
CA ILE A 58 -21.73 26.97 11.61
C ILE A 58 -21.28 25.87 12.58
N HIS A 59 -21.34 26.08 13.91
CA HIS A 59 -20.93 25.11 14.93
C HIS A 59 -21.53 23.73 14.82
N ARG A 60 -22.82 23.59 14.51
CA ARG A 60 -23.45 22.26 14.54
C ARG A 60 -23.01 21.41 13.36
N VAL A 61 -23.04 21.94 12.15
CA VAL A 61 -22.68 21.20 10.93
C VAL A 61 -21.17 21.11 10.75
N VAL A 62 -20.43 22.20 10.96
CA VAL A 62 -18.97 22.18 10.91
C VAL A 62 -18.40 21.42 12.10
N GLY A 63 -19.03 21.47 13.28
CA GLY A 63 -18.62 20.66 14.43
C GLY A 63 -18.80 19.16 14.21
N VAL A 64 -19.91 18.71 13.61
CA VAL A 64 -20.08 17.29 13.27
C VAL A 64 -19.14 16.86 12.15
N GLY A 65 -19.05 17.62 11.06
CA GLY A 65 -18.17 17.29 9.93
C GLY A 65 -16.69 17.25 10.32
N SER A 66 -16.26 18.20 11.15
CA SER A 66 -14.87 18.27 11.64
C SER A 66 -14.56 17.15 12.63
N LYS A 67 -15.49 16.75 13.51
CA LYS A 67 -15.36 15.56 14.36
C LYS A 67 -15.26 14.29 13.53
N VAL A 68 -16.12 14.12 12.51
CA VAL A 68 -16.07 12.97 11.60
C VAL A 68 -14.72 12.94 10.88
N PHE A 69 -14.27 14.06 10.33
CA PHE A 69 -12.96 14.16 9.70
C PHE A 69 -11.82 13.78 10.66
N MET A 70 -11.83 14.31 11.90
CA MET A 70 -10.82 13.99 12.91
C MET A 70 -10.82 12.51 13.27
N VAL A 71 -12.00 11.89 13.41
CA VAL A 71 -12.11 10.45 13.65
C VAL A 71 -11.58 9.66 12.46
N LEU A 72 -11.94 9.99 11.22
CA LEU A 72 -11.40 9.33 10.02
C LEU A 72 -9.88 9.50 9.91
N TYR A 73 -9.37 10.69 10.24
CA TYR A 73 -7.94 10.99 10.27
C TYR A 73 -7.20 10.16 11.34
N LEU A 74 -7.78 9.95 12.51
CA LEU A 74 -7.19 9.08 13.53
C LEU A 74 -7.28 7.61 13.12
N LEU A 75 -8.43 7.18 12.57
CA LEU A 75 -8.64 5.82 12.10
C LEU A 75 -7.67 5.44 10.98
N GLN A 76 -7.30 6.35 10.07
CA GLN A 76 -6.29 6.04 9.06
C GLN A 76 -4.91 5.80 9.66
N TRP A 77 -4.53 6.50 10.74
CA TRP A 77 -3.25 6.28 11.41
C TRP A 77 -3.23 4.93 12.12
N VAL A 78 -4.34 4.60 12.80
CA VAL A 78 -4.53 3.26 13.37
C VAL A 78 -4.45 2.20 12.28
N ALA A 79 -5.15 2.39 11.16
CA ALA A 79 -5.11 1.46 10.02
C ALA A 79 -3.70 1.34 9.43
N LEU A 80 -2.94 2.43 9.31
CA LEU A 80 -1.57 2.42 8.81
C LEU A 80 -0.66 1.56 9.71
N VAL A 81 -0.78 1.68 11.03
CA VAL A 81 0.00 0.87 11.97
C VAL A 81 -0.48 -0.57 11.99
N VAL A 82 -1.78 -0.80 12.13
CA VAL A 82 -2.35 -2.16 12.19
C VAL A 82 -2.06 -2.92 10.89
N PHE A 83 -2.23 -2.28 9.74
CA PHE A 83 -1.99 -2.93 8.45
C PHE A 83 -0.51 -3.12 8.12
N SER A 84 0.41 -2.48 8.86
CA SER A 84 1.84 -2.83 8.77
C SER A 84 2.10 -4.22 9.38
N MET A 85 1.32 -4.63 10.37
CA MET A 85 1.49 -5.88 11.13
C MET A 85 0.62 -7.01 10.57
N VAL A 86 -0.65 -6.73 10.30
CA VAL A 86 -1.61 -7.71 9.80
C VAL A 86 -2.20 -7.29 8.45
N ASN A 87 -2.68 -8.24 7.65
CA ASN A 87 -3.40 -7.88 6.42
C ASN A 87 -4.78 -7.27 6.76
N PRO A 88 -5.29 -6.32 5.95
CA PRO A 88 -6.62 -5.75 6.17
C PRO A 88 -7.70 -6.85 6.10
N PRO A 89 -8.74 -6.87 6.94
CA PRO A 89 -9.74 -7.94 6.91
C PRO A 89 -10.51 -7.98 5.57
N ILE A 90 -10.88 -6.80 5.09
CA ILE A 90 -11.50 -6.54 3.78
C ILE A 90 -11.01 -5.20 3.25
N THR A 91 -10.73 -5.13 1.95
CA THR A 91 -10.39 -3.88 1.27
C THR A 91 -11.58 -3.32 0.51
N LEU A 92 -11.58 -2.01 0.23
CA LEU A 92 -12.62 -1.40 -0.61
C LEU A 92 -12.66 -1.99 -2.02
N THR A 93 -11.52 -2.47 -2.54
CA THR A 93 -11.44 -3.16 -3.83
C THR A 93 -12.13 -4.52 -3.80
N GLN A 94 -11.98 -5.29 -2.72
CA GLN A 94 -12.67 -6.56 -2.50
C GLN A 94 -14.17 -6.37 -2.32
N LEU A 95 -14.57 -5.36 -1.53
CA LEU A 95 -15.98 -5.00 -1.38
C LEU A 95 -16.62 -4.63 -2.72
N GLY A 96 -15.93 -3.83 -3.55
CA GLY A 96 -16.38 -3.50 -4.90
C GLY A 96 -16.51 -4.73 -5.81
N SER A 97 -15.69 -5.76 -5.61
CA SER A 97 -15.78 -7.02 -6.35
C SER A 97 -17.03 -7.83 -5.97
N ILE A 98 -17.34 -7.89 -4.68
CA ILE A 98 -18.56 -8.51 -4.16
C ILE A 98 -19.79 -7.80 -4.72
N LEU A 99 -19.86 -6.47 -4.61
CA LEU A 99 -20.97 -5.67 -5.12
C LEU A 99 -21.11 -5.76 -6.64
N GLY A 100 -20.02 -5.98 -7.36
CA GLY A 100 -20.00 -6.20 -8.80
C GLY A 100 -20.33 -7.63 -9.24
N GLY A 101 -20.63 -8.55 -8.32
CA GLY A 101 -21.01 -9.93 -8.62
C GLY A 101 -19.85 -10.87 -8.98
N TYR A 102 -18.59 -10.44 -8.81
CA TYR A 102 -17.42 -11.29 -9.06
C TYR A 102 -17.06 -12.19 -7.87
N GLY A 103 -17.58 -11.87 -6.68
CA GLY A 103 -17.30 -12.57 -5.43
C GLY A 103 -15.96 -12.19 -4.81
N MET A 104 -15.55 -12.95 -3.79
CA MET A 104 -14.31 -12.72 -3.03
C MET A 104 -13.70 -14.07 -2.61
N ARG A 105 -12.85 -14.64 -3.47
CA ARG A 105 -11.94 -15.72 -3.13
C ARG A 105 -10.62 -15.11 -2.68
N ARG A 106 -10.29 -15.29 -1.41
CA ARG A 106 -9.07 -14.73 -0.81
C ARG A 106 -8.51 -15.71 0.20
N ASP A 107 -7.19 -15.80 0.21
CA ASP A 107 -6.44 -16.50 1.24
C ASP A 107 -5.18 -15.70 1.53
N TYR A 108 -4.88 -15.45 2.80
CA TYR A 108 -3.67 -14.72 3.18
C TYR A 108 -2.57 -15.70 3.49
N VAL A 109 -1.36 -15.32 3.08
CA VAL A 109 -0.17 -16.13 3.27
C VAL A 109 0.95 -15.24 3.79
N ASP A 110 1.72 -15.79 4.72
CA ASP A 110 2.89 -15.11 5.27
C ASP A 110 3.96 -14.95 4.19
N TYR A 111 4.77 -13.91 4.30
CA TYR A 111 5.74 -13.54 3.27
C TYR A 111 6.74 -14.66 2.95
N ASP A 112 7.16 -15.40 3.97
CA ASP A 112 8.15 -16.46 3.85
C ASP A 112 7.52 -17.75 3.27
N LEU A 113 6.18 -17.83 3.21
CA LEU A 113 5.42 -18.88 2.55
C LEU A 113 4.97 -18.49 1.12
N ILE A 114 5.55 -17.43 0.57
CA ILE A 114 5.39 -17.07 -0.85
C ILE A 114 6.68 -17.44 -1.59
N SER A 115 6.54 -18.14 -2.72
CA SER A 115 7.67 -18.50 -3.59
C SER A 115 8.53 -17.28 -3.92
N PRO A 116 9.86 -17.34 -3.75
CA PRO A 116 10.77 -16.27 -4.19
C PRO A 116 10.57 -15.91 -5.67
N HIS A 117 10.19 -16.89 -6.50
CA HIS A 117 9.88 -16.65 -7.90
C HIS A 117 8.64 -15.78 -8.10
N MET A 118 7.62 -15.88 -7.22
CA MET A 118 6.44 -15.03 -7.28
C MET A 118 6.77 -13.59 -6.89
N LYS A 119 7.61 -13.41 -5.87
CA LYS A 119 8.12 -12.08 -5.47
C LYS A 119 8.92 -11.46 -6.61
N LEU A 120 9.87 -12.22 -7.18
CA LEU A 120 10.71 -11.81 -8.30
C LEU A 120 9.91 -11.49 -9.57
N ALA A 121 8.91 -12.31 -9.92
CA ALA A 121 8.08 -12.09 -11.11
C ALA A 121 7.31 -10.77 -11.03
N VAL A 122 6.78 -10.42 -9.85
CA VAL A 122 6.08 -9.16 -9.62
C VAL A 122 7.02 -7.97 -9.69
N LEU A 123 8.21 -8.06 -9.07
CA LEU A 123 9.25 -7.03 -9.20
C LEU A 123 9.61 -6.82 -10.67
N ALA A 124 9.86 -7.90 -11.41
CA ALA A 124 10.21 -7.87 -12.83
C ALA A 124 9.13 -7.24 -13.72
N SER A 125 7.85 -7.50 -13.42
CA SER A 125 6.73 -7.07 -14.25
C SER A 125 6.19 -5.69 -13.91
N GLU A 126 6.14 -5.35 -12.62
CA GLU A 126 5.44 -4.15 -12.14
C GLU A 126 6.40 -3.04 -11.72
N ASP A 127 7.56 -3.38 -11.15
CA ASP A 127 8.44 -2.40 -10.51
C ASP A 127 9.87 -2.92 -10.28
N GLN A 128 10.73 -2.79 -11.29
CA GLN A 128 12.10 -3.33 -11.26
C GLN A 128 13.05 -2.56 -10.33
N LEU A 129 12.72 -1.30 -10.03
CA LEU A 129 13.53 -0.42 -9.17
C LEU A 129 12.89 -0.25 -7.78
N PHE A 130 12.05 -1.21 -7.37
CA PHE A 130 11.25 -1.13 -6.15
C PHE A 130 12.10 -0.90 -4.89
N THR A 131 13.28 -1.52 -4.84
CA THR A 131 14.27 -1.38 -3.76
C THR A 131 14.95 -0.02 -3.74
N ASP A 132 14.99 0.68 -4.88
CA ASP A 132 15.84 1.85 -5.09
C ASP A 132 15.11 3.18 -4.87
N HIS A 133 13.77 3.16 -4.81
CA HIS A 133 12.95 4.36 -4.74
C HIS A 133 12.00 4.38 -3.55
N ASP A 134 11.57 5.57 -3.11
CA ASP A 134 10.60 5.75 -2.02
C ASP A 134 9.14 5.82 -2.53
N GLY A 135 8.78 4.85 -3.38
CA GLY A 135 7.41 4.64 -3.88
C GLY A 135 7.06 5.32 -5.19
N PHE A 136 7.98 6.10 -5.77
CA PHE A 136 7.76 6.75 -7.06
C PHE A 136 8.98 6.60 -7.96
N ASP A 137 8.83 5.87 -9.06
CA ASP A 137 9.82 5.90 -10.14
C ASP A 137 9.64 7.16 -11.01
N VAL A 138 10.38 8.21 -10.65
CA VAL A 138 10.40 9.48 -11.39
C VAL A 138 10.84 9.30 -12.84
N LYS A 139 11.75 8.37 -13.14
CA LYS A 139 12.22 8.09 -14.50
C LYS A 139 11.10 7.46 -15.31
N ALA A 140 10.43 6.42 -14.79
CA ALA A 140 9.27 5.80 -15.44
C ALA A 140 8.11 6.79 -15.64
N ILE A 141 7.83 7.65 -14.66
CA ILE A 141 6.79 8.70 -14.78
C ILE A 141 7.13 9.65 -15.94
N LYS A 142 8.37 10.15 -16.03
CA LYS A 142 8.81 11.03 -17.12
C LYS A 142 8.70 10.33 -18.47
N LEU A 143 9.08 9.06 -18.56
CA LEU A 143 8.98 8.26 -19.79
C LEU A 143 7.52 8.04 -20.22
N ALA A 144 6.64 7.69 -19.27
CA ALA A 144 5.22 7.51 -19.54
C ALA A 144 4.55 8.81 -20.00
N LEU A 145 4.87 9.96 -19.39
CA LEU A 145 4.37 11.27 -19.83
C LEU A 145 4.82 11.61 -21.25
N LYS A 146 6.10 11.40 -21.58
CA LYS A 146 6.63 11.61 -22.94
C LYS A 146 5.94 10.70 -23.96
N TYR A 147 5.72 9.44 -23.61
CA TYR A 147 5.03 8.47 -24.47
C TYR A 147 3.57 8.87 -24.73
N ASN A 148 2.82 9.20 -23.68
CA ASN A 148 1.41 9.55 -23.75
C ASN A 148 1.18 10.86 -24.53
N LYS A 149 2.09 11.84 -24.40
CA LYS A 149 2.05 13.08 -25.19
C LYS A 149 2.23 12.83 -26.68
N ARG A 150 3.05 11.84 -27.06
CA ARG A 150 3.32 11.47 -28.47
C ARG A 150 2.25 10.57 -29.07
N ARG A 151 1.44 9.89 -28.27
CA ARG A 151 0.44 8.91 -28.71
C ARG A 151 -0.92 9.18 -28.05
N PRO A 152 -1.66 10.20 -28.49
CA PRO A 152 -3.02 10.43 -28.00
C PRO A 152 -3.87 9.16 -28.19
N GLY A 153 -4.53 8.72 -27.13
CA GLY A 153 -5.34 7.49 -27.10
C GLY A 153 -4.64 6.22 -26.61
N LYS A 154 -3.30 6.20 -26.45
CA LYS A 154 -2.58 5.10 -25.79
C LYS A 154 -1.96 5.60 -24.48
N THR A 155 -2.33 4.98 -23.36
CA THR A 155 -1.79 5.30 -22.03
C THR A 155 -0.81 4.24 -21.58
N ARG A 156 0.44 4.62 -21.35
CA ARG A 156 1.43 3.82 -20.60
C ARG A 156 1.35 4.19 -19.13
N GLY A 157 1.24 3.18 -18.27
CA GLY A 157 1.32 3.33 -16.82
C GLY A 157 2.76 3.49 -16.34
N ALA A 158 2.91 4.04 -15.15
CA ALA A 158 4.18 4.16 -14.42
C ALA A 158 3.91 4.05 -12.91
N SER A 159 2.97 3.17 -12.52
CA SER A 159 2.60 3.01 -11.11
C SER A 159 3.44 1.92 -10.47
N THR A 160 4.10 2.27 -9.36
CA THR A 160 4.97 1.39 -8.58
C THR A 160 4.17 0.37 -7.76
N ILE A 161 4.83 -0.65 -7.21
CA ILE A 161 4.20 -1.61 -6.28
C ILE A 161 3.62 -0.88 -5.07
N SER A 162 4.29 0.15 -4.56
CA SER A 162 3.82 0.95 -3.42
C SER A 162 2.55 1.73 -3.75
N GLN A 163 2.50 2.37 -4.93
CA GLN A 163 1.29 3.05 -5.39
C GLN A 163 0.11 2.09 -5.53
N GLN A 164 0.36 0.90 -6.05
CA GLN A 164 -0.67 -0.12 -6.21
C GLN A 164 -1.11 -0.70 -4.86
N THR A 165 -0.19 -0.86 -3.91
CA THR A 165 -0.49 -1.28 -2.53
C THR A 165 -1.36 -0.24 -1.84
N ALA A 166 -0.97 1.04 -1.88
CA ALA A 166 -1.75 2.15 -1.34
C ALA A 166 -3.17 2.18 -1.92
N LYS A 167 -3.28 2.02 -3.26
CA LYS A 167 -4.56 1.92 -3.96
C LYS A 167 -5.41 0.75 -3.46
N ASN A 168 -4.84 -0.45 -3.35
CA ASN A 168 -5.60 -1.66 -3.06
C ASN A 168 -5.93 -1.83 -1.57
N VAL A 169 -5.11 -1.30 -0.65
CA VAL A 169 -5.32 -1.39 0.80
C VAL A 169 -6.27 -0.29 1.29
N PHE A 170 -6.02 0.97 0.91
CA PHE A 170 -6.70 2.13 1.52
C PHE A 170 -7.78 2.76 0.63
N LEU A 171 -7.74 2.51 -0.67
CA LEU A 171 -8.57 3.22 -1.65
C LEU A 171 -9.46 2.27 -2.45
N TRP A 172 -10.27 2.85 -3.33
CA TRP A 172 -11.17 2.15 -4.23
C TRP A 172 -10.68 2.21 -5.67
N GLN A 173 -11.23 1.33 -6.52
CA GLN A 173 -10.98 1.38 -7.96
C GLN A 173 -11.72 2.57 -8.59
N SER A 174 -10.98 3.57 -9.05
CA SER A 174 -11.53 4.67 -9.85
C SER A 174 -10.44 5.34 -10.69
N ARG A 175 -10.85 6.02 -11.77
CA ARG A 175 -9.95 6.76 -12.67
C ARG A 175 -10.21 8.26 -12.58
N ASN A 176 -10.09 8.83 -11.38
CA ASN A 176 -10.20 10.27 -11.18
C ASN A 176 -8.96 10.85 -10.46
N PHE A 177 -8.75 12.15 -10.65
CA PHE A 177 -7.59 12.87 -10.12
C PHE A 177 -7.58 12.94 -8.59
N ILE A 178 -8.75 13.06 -7.95
CA ILE A 178 -8.87 13.10 -6.48
C ILE A 178 -8.32 11.81 -5.87
N ARG A 179 -8.77 10.66 -6.35
CA ARG A 179 -8.29 9.34 -5.94
C ARG A 179 -6.80 9.17 -6.23
N LYS A 180 -6.29 9.70 -7.36
CA LYS A 180 -4.84 9.68 -7.63
C LYS A 180 -4.06 10.57 -6.66
N GLY A 181 -4.59 11.70 -6.22
CA GLY A 181 -4.00 12.54 -5.17
C GLY A 181 -3.93 11.82 -3.83
N LEU A 182 -5.01 11.15 -3.43
CA LEU A 182 -5.01 10.30 -2.23
C LEU A 182 -4.03 9.13 -2.35
N GLU A 183 -3.89 8.54 -3.53
CA GLU A 183 -2.90 7.48 -3.77
C GLU A 183 -1.48 7.97 -3.52
N VAL A 184 -1.14 9.18 -3.97
CA VAL A 184 0.16 9.80 -3.69
C VAL A 184 0.38 9.97 -2.18
N TYR A 185 -0.63 10.48 -1.46
CA TYR A 185 -0.57 10.64 0.00
C TYR A 185 -0.35 9.30 0.72
N PHE A 186 -1.15 8.28 0.43
CA PHE A 186 -1.01 6.97 1.08
C PHE A 186 0.26 6.23 0.66
N THR A 187 0.75 6.43 -0.57
CA THR A 187 2.04 5.87 -1.03
C THR A 187 3.17 6.43 -0.17
N PHE A 188 3.20 7.74 0.02
CA PHE A 188 4.19 8.38 0.87
C PHE A 188 4.09 7.88 2.33
N MET A 189 2.87 7.72 2.86
CA MET A 189 2.67 7.17 4.20
C MET A 189 3.23 5.74 4.32
N ILE A 190 2.86 4.81 3.43
CA ILE A 190 3.37 3.43 3.56
C ILE A 190 4.88 3.35 3.33
N GLU A 191 5.47 4.14 2.42
CA GLU A 191 6.93 4.15 2.22
C GLU A 191 7.68 4.74 3.42
N THR A 192 7.04 5.65 4.16
CA THR A 192 7.63 6.23 5.37
C THR A 192 7.58 5.25 6.55
N PHE A 193 6.51 4.47 6.68
CA PHE A 193 6.21 3.70 7.89
C PHE A 193 6.34 2.18 7.73
N TRP A 194 6.33 1.65 6.51
CA TRP A 194 6.39 0.22 6.24
C TRP A 194 7.70 -0.13 5.55
N SER A 195 8.27 -1.29 5.89
CA SER A 195 9.41 -1.83 5.15
C SER A 195 9.02 -2.26 3.74
N LYS A 196 9.99 -2.32 2.82
CA LYS A 196 9.81 -2.89 1.48
C LYS A 196 9.23 -4.30 1.52
N LYS A 197 9.71 -5.13 2.46
CA LYS A 197 9.18 -6.49 2.72
C LYS A 197 7.68 -6.44 3.06
N THR A 198 7.28 -5.54 3.97
CA THR A 198 5.87 -5.35 4.36
C THR A 198 5.02 -4.89 3.18
N ILE A 199 5.46 -3.88 2.43
CA ILE A 199 4.73 -3.35 1.28
C ILE A 199 4.50 -4.46 0.24
N LEU A 200 5.55 -5.19 -0.13
CA LEU A 200 5.46 -6.29 -1.09
C LEU A 200 4.59 -7.44 -0.56
N CYS A 201 4.67 -7.77 0.73
CA CYS A 201 3.79 -8.75 1.37
C CYS A 201 2.32 -8.36 1.25
N ARG A 202 1.97 -7.11 1.56
CA ARG A 202 0.60 -6.62 1.45
C ARG A 202 0.14 -6.64 0.01
N TYR A 203 0.96 -6.13 -0.92
CA TYR A 203 0.68 -6.18 -2.34
C TYR A 203 0.27 -7.59 -2.81
N LEU A 204 1.12 -8.58 -2.55
CA LEU A 204 0.93 -9.97 -2.99
C LEU A 204 -0.30 -10.63 -2.36
N ASN A 205 -0.73 -10.16 -1.18
CA ASN A 205 -1.90 -10.68 -0.48
C ASN A 205 -3.22 -9.99 -0.91
N VAL A 206 -3.18 -8.72 -1.33
CA VAL A 206 -4.41 -7.97 -1.63
C VAL A 206 -4.68 -7.77 -3.12
N ILE A 207 -3.70 -7.99 -3.99
CA ILE A 207 -3.88 -7.74 -5.42
C ILE A 207 -4.91 -8.70 -6.05
N GLU A 208 -5.75 -8.18 -6.94
CA GLU A 208 -6.65 -9.00 -7.74
C GLU A 208 -5.87 -9.70 -8.85
N THR A 209 -5.90 -11.04 -8.85
CA THR A 209 -5.18 -11.89 -9.81
C THR A 209 -6.12 -12.51 -10.85
N GLY A 210 -7.43 -12.35 -10.66
CA GLY A 210 -8.48 -12.76 -11.59
C GLY A 210 -9.84 -12.27 -11.11
N PRO A 211 -10.94 -12.49 -11.86
CA PRO A 211 -12.27 -12.05 -11.46
C PRO A 211 -12.65 -12.61 -10.08
N GLY A 212 -12.68 -11.73 -9.06
CA GLY A 212 -13.02 -12.10 -7.69
C GLY A 212 -11.97 -12.94 -6.96
N ILE A 213 -10.73 -13.01 -7.46
CA ILE A 213 -9.63 -13.76 -6.86
C ILE A 213 -8.58 -12.76 -6.37
N PHE A 214 -8.30 -12.77 -5.07
CA PHE A 214 -7.42 -11.83 -4.40
C PHE A 214 -6.28 -12.56 -3.70
N GLY A 215 -5.06 -12.09 -3.97
CA GLY A 215 -3.83 -12.60 -3.40
C GLY A 215 -3.25 -13.79 -4.16
N VAL A 216 -1.94 -13.98 -4.00
CA VAL A 216 -1.18 -15.03 -4.69
C VAL A 216 -1.50 -16.44 -4.20
N GLN A 217 -1.89 -16.61 -2.93
CA GLN A 217 -2.30 -17.91 -2.39
C GLN A 217 -3.60 -18.41 -3.03
N ALA A 218 -4.60 -17.52 -3.13
CA ALA A 218 -5.84 -17.86 -3.84
C ALA A 218 -5.58 -18.12 -5.33
N ALA A 219 -4.68 -17.36 -5.95
CA ALA A 219 -4.27 -17.58 -7.34
C ALA A 219 -3.61 -18.94 -7.55
N ALA A 220 -2.64 -19.31 -6.70
CA ALA A 220 -1.92 -20.58 -6.78
C ALA A 220 -2.88 -21.77 -6.67
N LYS A 221 -3.80 -21.73 -5.71
CA LYS A 221 -4.85 -22.76 -5.54
C LYS A 221 -5.76 -22.82 -6.76
N GLN A 222 -6.25 -21.67 -7.22
CA GLN A 222 -7.21 -21.62 -8.31
C GLN A 222 -6.64 -22.07 -9.66
N TYR A 223 -5.43 -21.64 -10.01
CA TYR A 223 -4.87 -21.86 -11.35
C TYR A 223 -3.99 -23.11 -11.43
N PHE A 224 -3.30 -23.46 -10.34
CA PHE A 224 -2.29 -24.51 -10.36
C PHE A 224 -2.57 -25.64 -9.37
N ASN A 225 -3.59 -25.51 -8.51
CA ASN A 225 -3.88 -26.45 -7.43
C ASN A 225 -2.67 -26.67 -6.51
N LYS A 226 -1.99 -25.57 -6.17
CA LYS A 226 -0.75 -25.53 -5.38
C LYS A 226 -0.83 -24.45 -4.30
N ASN A 227 0.07 -24.52 -3.33
CA ASN A 227 0.34 -23.39 -2.43
C ASN A 227 1.23 -22.34 -3.10
N ALA A 228 1.17 -21.09 -2.64
CA ALA A 228 1.97 -19.99 -3.16
C ALA A 228 3.48 -20.24 -3.06
N LEU A 229 3.92 -21.01 -2.05
CA LEU A 229 5.31 -21.41 -1.89
C LEU A 229 5.81 -22.34 -3.01
N GLU A 230 4.91 -23.15 -3.59
CA GLU A 230 5.22 -24.18 -4.58
C GLU A 230 5.15 -23.67 -6.02
N LEU A 231 4.86 -22.37 -6.21
CA LEU A 231 4.83 -21.76 -7.53
C LEU A 231 6.22 -21.82 -8.17
N SER A 232 6.28 -22.49 -9.31
CA SER A 232 7.45 -22.47 -10.18
C SER A 232 7.66 -21.09 -10.80
N ARG A 233 8.87 -20.84 -11.31
CA ARG A 233 9.20 -19.59 -12.02
C ARG A 233 8.23 -19.27 -13.16
N ALA A 234 7.88 -20.28 -13.95
CA ALA A 234 6.92 -20.13 -15.03
C ALA A 234 5.53 -19.76 -14.49
N GLU A 235 4.98 -20.50 -13.52
CA GLU A 235 3.65 -20.24 -12.96
C GLU A 235 3.55 -18.85 -12.32
N ALA A 236 4.60 -18.41 -11.62
CA ALA A 236 4.73 -17.07 -11.08
C ALA A 236 4.69 -16.00 -12.19
N ALA A 237 5.45 -16.17 -13.26
CA ALA A 237 5.42 -15.26 -14.41
C ALA A 237 4.05 -15.25 -15.11
N MET A 238 3.32 -16.37 -15.16
CA MET A 238 1.96 -16.40 -15.71
C MET A 238 0.99 -15.55 -14.88
N ILE A 239 1.07 -15.63 -13.55
CA ILE A 239 0.26 -14.80 -12.65
C ILE A 239 0.61 -13.32 -12.84
N ALA A 240 1.91 -12.99 -12.82
CA ALA A 240 2.40 -11.62 -12.99
C ALA A 240 1.96 -11.00 -14.34
N ALA A 241 1.99 -11.77 -15.43
CA ALA A 241 1.57 -11.31 -16.76
C ALA A 241 0.08 -10.93 -16.83
N ALA A 242 -0.75 -11.42 -15.91
CA ALA A 242 -2.19 -11.12 -15.88
C ALA A 242 -2.53 -9.85 -15.07
N LEU A 243 -1.64 -9.39 -14.18
CA LEU A 243 -1.87 -8.27 -13.25
C LEU A 243 -2.27 -6.93 -13.90
N PRO A 244 -1.83 -6.58 -15.13
CA PRO A 244 -2.27 -5.32 -15.74
C PRO A 244 -3.77 -5.30 -16.05
N ASN A 245 -4.41 -6.47 -16.24
CA ASN A 245 -5.84 -6.56 -16.46
C ASN A 245 -6.42 -7.93 -16.04
N PRO A 246 -6.50 -8.21 -14.73
CA PRO A 246 -6.80 -9.54 -14.19
C PRO A 246 -8.20 -10.02 -14.57
N LYS A 247 -9.14 -9.10 -14.81
CA LYS A 247 -10.51 -9.44 -15.22
C LYS A 247 -10.64 -9.86 -16.67
N LYS A 248 -9.68 -9.48 -17.53
CA LYS A 248 -9.70 -9.80 -18.97
C LYS A 248 -8.67 -10.85 -19.36
N TYR A 249 -7.57 -10.94 -18.62
CA TYR A 249 -6.47 -11.85 -18.96
C TYR A 249 -6.70 -13.21 -18.33
N THR A 250 -6.54 -14.25 -19.15
CA THR A 250 -6.69 -15.64 -18.71
C THR A 250 -5.31 -16.23 -18.51
N ILE A 251 -5.04 -16.66 -17.27
CA ILE A 251 -3.77 -17.29 -16.87
C ILE A 251 -3.72 -18.74 -17.37
N LYS A 252 -4.83 -19.48 -17.21
CA LYS A 252 -4.94 -20.89 -17.60
C LYS A 252 -6.28 -21.18 -18.30
N PRO A 253 -6.28 -21.55 -19.60
CA PRO A 253 -5.13 -21.53 -20.50
C PRO A 253 -4.61 -20.10 -20.72
N MET A 254 -3.29 -19.95 -20.92
CA MET A 254 -2.69 -18.64 -21.15
C MET A 254 -3.18 -18.05 -22.47
N SER A 255 -3.80 -16.87 -22.41
CA SER A 255 -4.24 -16.18 -23.61
C SER A 255 -3.05 -15.70 -24.45
N ASN A 256 -3.15 -15.75 -25.78
CA ASN A 256 -2.11 -15.22 -26.69
C ASN A 256 -1.77 -13.75 -26.39
N ARG A 257 -2.72 -13.00 -25.83
CA ARG A 257 -2.58 -11.59 -25.48
C ARG A 257 -1.57 -11.33 -24.36
N ILE A 258 -1.34 -12.30 -23.48
CA ILE A 258 -0.36 -12.18 -22.38
C ILE A 258 0.93 -12.97 -22.61
N ARG A 259 1.03 -13.73 -23.72
CA ARG A 259 2.21 -14.55 -24.03
C ARG A 259 3.49 -13.71 -24.13
N SER A 260 3.45 -12.65 -24.92
CA SER A 260 4.59 -11.71 -25.05
C SER A 260 4.97 -11.12 -23.70
N GLN A 261 4.00 -10.75 -22.87
CA GLN A 261 4.24 -10.20 -21.54
C GLN A 261 4.88 -11.24 -20.61
N TYR A 262 4.43 -12.50 -20.68
CA TYR A 262 5.02 -13.62 -19.95
C TYR A 262 6.49 -13.83 -20.35
N ASP A 263 6.77 -13.86 -21.66
CA ASP A 263 8.14 -14.05 -22.18
C ASP A 263 9.06 -12.90 -21.73
N ASP A 264 8.57 -11.66 -21.81
CA ASP A 264 9.27 -10.48 -21.32
C ASP A 264 9.57 -10.59 -19.82
N ILE A 265 8.59 -11.00 -19.00
CA ILE A 265 8.77 -11.16 -17.55
C ILE A 265 9.84 -12.22 -17.26
N MET A 266 9.81 -13.37 -17.94
CA MET A 266 10.80 -14.42 -17.75
C MET A 266 12.23 -13.92 -18.03
N ILE A 267 12.39 -13.11 -19.07
CA ILE A 267 13.67 -12.46 -19.40
C ILE A 267 14.06 -11.45 -18.31
N GLN A 268 13.14 -10.57 -17.90
CA GLN A 268 13.40 -9.55 -16.89
C GLN A 268 13.74 -10.15 -15.52
N MET A 269 13.10 -11.25 -15.14
CA MET A 269 13.44 -11.98 -13.91
C MET A 269 14.91 -12.41 -13.92
N ASN A 270 15.44 -12.90 -15.05
CA ASN A 270 16.86 -13.28 -15.15
C ASN A 270 17.80 -12.07 -15.07
N HIS A 271 17.36 -10.89 -15.53
CA HIS A 271 18.18 -9.68 -15.48
C HIS A 271 18.28 -9.09 -14.08
N ILE A 272 17.19 -9.12 -13.31
CA ILE A 272 17.14 -8.46 -12.00
C ILE A 272 17.47 -9.40 -10.84
N GLU A 273 17.34 -10.71 -11.01
CA GLU A 273 17.63 -11.71 -9.95
C GLU A 273 19.06 -11.65 -9.39
N PRO A 274 20.12 -11.34 -10.16
CA PRO A 274 21.47 -11.22 -9.61
C PRO A 274 21.68 -10.00 -8.70
N ASP A 275 20.73 -9.06 -8.64
CA ASP A 275 20.85 -7.85 -7.83
C ASP A 275 20.81 -8.19 -6.32
N PRO A 276 21.80 -7.75 -5.52
CA PRO A 276 21.87 -8.07 -4.10
C PRO A 276 20.67 -7.59 -3.28
N ASP A 277 20.13 -6.41 -3.58
CA ASP A 277 19.02 -5.82 -2.83
C ASP A 277 17.72 -6.56 -3.14
N ILE A 278 17.56 -7.02 -4.39
CA ILE A 278 16.44 -7.88 -4.79
C ILE A 278 16.56 -9.25 -4.12
N LEU A 279 17.74 -9.87 -4.12
CA LEU A 279 17.96 -11.17 -3.46
C LEU A 279 17.65 -11.09 -1.97
N ALA A 280 18.12 -10.05 -1.29
CA ALA A 280 17.86 -9.82 0.13
C ALA A 280 16.37 -9.58 0.42
N LEU A 281 15.62 -9.04 -0.54
CA LEU A 281 14.19 -8.83 -0.39
C LEU A 281 13.38 -10.11 -0.60
N ILE A 282 13.73 -10.95 -1.58
CA ILE A 282 12.89 -12.09 -1.98
C ILE A 282 13.13 -13.36 -1.14
N HIS A 283 14.29 -13.48 -0.49
CA HIS A 283 14.66 -14.58 0.41
C HIS A 283 14.45 -14.22 1.88
#